data_AF-A0A7S1RHE9-F1
#
_entry.id   AF-A0A7S1RHE9-F1
#
_cell.length_a   1.000
_cell.length_b   1.000
_cell.length_c   1.000
_cell.angle_alpha   90.00
_cell.angle_beta   90.00
_cell.angle_gamma   90.00
#
_symmetry.space_group_name_H-M   'P 1'
#
loop_
_entity.id
_entity.type
_entity.pdbx_description
1 polymer ?
#
loop_
_entity_poly.entity_id
_entity_poly.type
_entity_poly.pdbx_seq_one_letter_code
_entity_poly.pdbx_strand_id
1 'polypeptide(L)'
;PAALPRPVASVLCACVPVLFEQQHFLYLEIGNFLMNKAWLVLSDIPLFGKLLLSGVQQSHEARLWLFRAIRRGIASGSCAEWEAATPALAVTGADGEQEGVQEGAAAQGGGGYQLARVAMASRHVVEWLLSFAGSHELGSFALWNEAVLCLQALVAGPVEGTVQRFGIAEWIASQAVRPWVGVTGREHRLQALRALVRLLEVILRKAPGITSSELLALSAAARVVAAGWSHEAGEEERPQSQALAARIWAITLRVAELSRADRTPADGDAASQARTRDGQSTSGRAARAVQMDGILQLLPGLAARGGPAVGGGPAGDSGASALADVLAERVKWHVLFPQALLILEVAPRSVVLHGLVRCLARNFWGSPSARQTAGGGCGSGVDAEWSDALAEDHQTERRHELGSDAEESALLALGSVLWAVQEDGCVDDGLRSSLMALLHTMASVPYRVRVAWRVQVLVCCILLVLSPAAALDGSLLSQLPDPAAIVAERAQALSDRQAGEEREQSSAAAKLLGQLLVACDPNRLSPATS
;
A
#
# COMPACT_ATOMS: atom_id res chain seq x y z
N PRO A 1 -13.11 35.95 -20.37
CA PRO A 1 -14.12 35.76 -19.30
C PRO A 1 -13.58 34.74 -18.30
N ALA A 2 -13.72 34.97 -16.99
CA ALA A 2 -13.29 33.97 -16.01
C ALA A 2 -14.14 32.71 -16.17
N ALA A 3 -13.50 31.56 -16.40
CA ALA A 3 -14.21 30.29 -16.53
C ALA A 3 -14.83 29.95 -15.16
N LEU A 4 -16.12 29.58 -15.17
CA LEU A 4 -16.80 29.05 -13.98
C LEU A 4 -16.09 27.77 -13.52
N PRO A 5 -15.88 27.56 -12.20
CA PRO A 5 -15.35 26.29 -11.71
C PRO A 5 -16.20 25.11 -12.22
N ARG A 6 -15.57 24.05 -12.76
CA ARG A 6 -16.30 22.92 -13.36
C ARG A 6 -17.35 22.25 -12.45
N PRO A 7 -17.14 22.12 -11.13
CA PRO A 7 -18.22 21.64 -10.25
C PRO A 7 -19.44 22.56 -10.27
N VAL A 8 -19.24 23.88 -10.28
CA VAL A 8 -20.31 24.88 -10.41
C VAL A 8 -20.97 24.76 -11.78
N ALA A 9 -20.18 24.69 -12.86
CA ALA A 9 -20.70 24.51 -14.20
C ALA A 9 -21.51 23.22 -14.35
N SER A 10 -21.06 22.11 -13.76
CA SER A 10 -21.77 20.83 -13.79
C SER A 10 -23.06 20.85 -12.98
N VAL A 11 -23.06 21.51 -11.82
CA VAL A 11 -24.29 21.73 -11.05
C VAL A 11 -25.25 22.60 -11.85
N LEU A 12 -24.78 23.69 -12.46
CA LEU A 12 -25.59 24.54 -13.33
C LEU A 12 -26.16 23.76 -14.53
N CYS A 13 -25.32 22.96 -15.21
CA CYS A 13 -25.74 22.10 -16.31
C CYS A 13 -26.75 21.02 -15.84
N ALA A 14 -26.60 20.50 -14.63
CA ALA A 14 -27.56 19.59 -14.05
C ALA A 14 -28.88 20.31 -13.75
N CYS A 15 -28.86 21.55 -13.26
CA CYS A 15 -30.05 22.36 -13.02
C CYS A 15 -30.88 22.61 -14.30
N VAL A 16 -30.26 22.65 -15.48
CA VAL A 16 -30.95 22.94 -16.75
C VAL A 16 -32.15 22.02 -17.02
N PRO A 17 -32.03 20.68 -17.05
CA PRO A 17 -33.19 19.80 -17.25
C PRO A 17 -34.26 19.97 -16.17
N VAL A 18 -33.87 20.22 -14.91
CA VAL A 18 -34.84 20.48 -13.82
C VAL A 18 -35.64 21.75 -14.08
N LEU A 19 -35.02 22.78 -14.66
CA LEU A 19 -35.70 24.04 -15.01
C LEU A 19 -36.58 23.91 -16.27
N PHE A 20 -36.34 22.92 -17.13
CA PHE A 20 -37.21 22.63 -18.27
C PHE A 20 -38.44 21.80 -17.87
N GLU A 21 -38.37 21.08 -16.76
CA GLU A 21 -39.47 20.26 -16.22
C GLU A 21 -40.15 20.97 -15.05
N GLN A 22 -41.18 21.79 -15.32
CA GLN A 22 -41.92 22.52 -14.26
C GLN A 22 -42.57 21.61 -13.20
N GLN A 23 -42.79 20.33 -13.55
CA GLN A 23 -43.33 19.32 -12.63
C GLN A 23 -42.25 18.68 -11.74
N HIS A 24 -40.97 18.94 -12.02
CA HIS A 24 -39.87 18.44 -11.20
C HIS A 24 -39.93 19.10 -9.84
N PHE A 25 -39.93 18.31 -8.78
CA PHE A 25 -40.08 18.76 -7.39
C PHE A 25 -38.96 19.67 -6.85
N LEU A 26 -37.94 19.95 -7.67
CA LEU A 26 -36.81 20.86 -7.34
C LEU A 26 -36.88 22.16 -8.14
N TYR A 27 -37.86 22.29 -9.05
CA TYR A 27 -37.96 23.41 -9.98
C TYR A 27 -37.97 24.76 -9.25
N LEU A 28 -38.82 24.90 -8.22
CA LEU A 28 -38.96 26.14 -7.46
C LEU A 28 -37.72 26.43 -6.60
N GLU A 29 -37.13 25.42 -5.95
CA GLU A 29 -35.95 25.62 -5.11
C GLU A 29 -34.72 25.98 -5.94
N ILE A 30 -34.49 25.30 -7.07
CA ILE A 30 -33.38 25.62 -7.98
C ILE A 30 -33.61 26.99 -8.63
N GLY A 31 -34.83 27.28 -9.10
CA GLY A 31 -35.17 28.58 -9.66
C GLY A 31 -34.93 29.72 -8.67
N ASN A 32 -35.43 29.59 -7.44
CA ASN A 32 -35.20 30.57 -6.37
C ASN A 32 -33.72 30.71 -6.02
N PHE A 33 -32.97 29.60 -6.00
CA PHE A 33 -31.55 29.62 -5.73
C PHE A 33 -30.77 30.41 -6.80
N LEU A 34 -31.05 30.14 -8.08
CA LEU A 34 -30.38 30.82 -9.21
C LEU A 34 -30.77 32.29 -9.31
N MET A 35 -32.03 32.64 -9.00
CA MET A 35 -32.51 34.02 -9.04
C MET A 35 -31.97 34.87 -7.87
N ASN A 36 -31.77 34.27 -6.69
CA ASN A 36 -31.32 35.00 -5.50
C ASN A 36 -29.81 35.22 -5.42
N LYS A 37 -29.01 34.65 -6.34
CA LYS A 37 -27.55 34.78 -6.34
C LYS A 37 -27.00 35.25 -7.68
N ALA A 38 -26.44 36.46 -7.67
CA ALA A 38 -25.73 37.03 -8.83
C ALA A 38 -24.40 36.30 -9.16
N TRP A 39 -23.84 35.54 -8.21
CA TRP A 39 -22.58 34.81 -8.37
C TRP A 39 -22.62 33.50 -7.58
N LEU A 40 -22.22 32.40 -8.22
CA LEU A 40 -22.14 31.08 -7.60
C LEU A 40 -20.68 30.79 -7.20
N VAL A 41 -20.41 30.71 -5.90
CA VAL A 41 -19.11 30.26 -5.39
C VAL A 41 -19.26 28.86 -4.80
N LEU A 42 -18.25 28.01 -4.91
CA LEU A 42 -18.23 26.67 -4.29
C LEU A 42 -18.44 26.70 -2.76
N SER A 43 -18.07 27.80 -2.10
CA SER A 43 -18.38 28.05 -0.69
C SER A 43 -19.86 28.29 -0.41
N ASP A 44 -20.70 28.41 -1.44
CA ASP A 44 -22.16 28.53 -1.34
C ASP A 44 -22.87 27.16 -1.33
N ILE A 45 -22.13 26.06 -1.47
CA ILE A 45 -22.65 24.69 -1.32
C ILE A 45 -23.34 24.43 0.04
N PRO A 46 -23.01 25.09 1.17
CA PRO A 46 -23.80 25.02 2.39
C PRO A 46 -25.28 25.45 2.24
N LEU A 47 -25.65 26.23 1.21
CA LEU A 47 -27.06 26.50 0.89
C LEU A 47 -27.75 25.31 0.21
N PHE A 48 -27.02 24.49 -0.56
CA PHE A 48 -27.49 23.13 -0.87
C PHE A 48 -27.61 22.28 0.40
N GLY A 49 -26.80 22.57 1.44
CA GLY A 49 -26.97 22.02 2.78
C GLY A 49 -28.38 22.18 3.34
N LYS A 50 -29.08 23.30 3.11
CA LYS A 50 -30.50 23.42 3.51
C LYS A 50 -31.43 22.47 2.75
N LEU A 51 -31.19 22.25 1.45
CA LEU A 51 -31.91 21.26 0.63
C LEU A 51 -31.55 19.81 1.00
N LEU A 52 -30.31 19.57 1.42
CA LEU A 52 -29.77 18.27 1.81
C LEU A 52 -30.07 17.90 3.27
N LEU A 53 -30.34 18.87 4.14
CA LEU A 53 -30.62 18.70 5.55
C LEU A 53 -32.10 18.97 5.89
N SER A 54 -32.89 19.52 4.97
CA SER A 54 -34.34 19.61 5.18
C SER A 54 -34.94 18.19 5.22
N GLY A 55 -35.51 17.84 6.37
CA GLY A 55 -35.91 16.47 6.74
C GLY A 55 -37.12 15.88 6.01
N VAL A 56 -37.46 16.34 4.80
CA VAL A 56 -38.59 15.80 4.04
C VAL A 56 -38.11 14.56 3.27
N GLN A 57 -38.80 13.41 3.38
CA GLN A 57 -38.40 12.17 2.68
C GLN A 57 -38.29 12.31 1.15
N GLN A 58 -39.01 13.25 0.55
CA GLN A 58 -38.89 13.63 -0.88
C GLN A 58 -37.49 14.19 -1.24
N SER A 59 -36.62 14.46 -0.26
CA SER A 59 -35.26 14.95 -0.47
C SER A 59 -34.25 13.86 -0.82
N HIS A 60 -34.54 12.56 -0.69
CA HIS A 60 -33.50 11.53 -0.91
C HIS A 60 -32.97 11.49 -2.35
N GLU A 61 -33.88 11.49 -3.32
CA GLU A 61 -33.53 11.47 -4.74
C GLU A 61 -32.86 12.79 -5.16
N ALA A 62 -33.32 13.92 -4.64
CA ALA A 62 -32.67 15.22 -4.85
C ALA A 62 -31.23 15.25 -4.33
N ARG A 63 -30.99 14.70 -3.14
CA ARG A 63 -29.65 14.58 -2.57
C ARG A 63 -28.76 13.72 -3.50
N LEU A 64 -29.25 12.56 -3.96
CA LEU A 64 -28.51 11.69 -4.88
C LEU A 64 -28.23 12.38 -6.22
N TRP A 65 -29.22 13.05 -6.79
CA TRP A 65 -29.07 13.83 -8.01
C TRP A 65 -27.98 14.89 -7.86
N LEU A 66 -27.95 15.61 -6.73
CA LEU A 66 -26.94 16.63 -6.47
C LEU A 66 -25.54 16.02 -6.36
N PHE A 67 -25.37 14.91 -5.64
CA PHE A 67 -24.07 14.22 -5.58
C PHE A 67 -23.60 13.77 -6.96
N ARG A 68 -24.50 13.23 -7.78
CA ARG A 68 -24.17 12.84 -9.16
C ARG A 68 -23.76 14.04 -10.02
N ALA A 69 -24.43 15.18 -9.86
CA ALA A 69 -24.08 16.42 -10.55
C ALA A 69 -22.70 16.93 -10.11
N ILE A 70 -22.42 16.95 -8.80
CA ILE A 70 -21.11 17.31 -8.25
C ILE A 70 -20.03 16.35 -8.78
N ARG A 71 -20.26 15.03 -8.70
CA ARG A 71 -19.33 14.00 -9.18
C ARG A 71 -18.99 14.18 -10.65
N ARG A 72 -19.99 14.41 -11.51
CA ARG A 72 -19.78 14.67 -12.94
C ARG A 72 -18.91 15.90 -13.17
N GLY A 73 -19.09 16.95 -12.36
CA GLY A 73 -18.32 18.19 -12.46
C GLY A 73 -16.87 18.06 -12.00
N ILE A 74 -16.64 17.19 -11.01
CA ILE A 74 -15.29 16.83 -10.57
C ILE A 74 -14.62 15.95 -11.63
N ALA A 75 -15.31 14.91 -12.13
CA ALA A 75 -14.75 13.92 -13.04
C ALA A 75 -14.46 14.44 -14.46
N SER A 76 -15.23 15.41 -14.96
CA SER A 76 -14.99 16.04 -16.28
C SER A 76 -13.79 17.01 -16.27
N GLY A 77 -13.19 17.26 -15.11
CA GLY A 77 -11.97 18.03 -14.92
C GLY A 77 -10.70 17.21 -15.15
N SER A 78 -10.40 16.77 -16.37
CA SER A 78 -9.06 16.25 -16.65
C SER A 78 -8.04 17.40 -16.57
N CYS A 79 -7.08 17.27 -15.65
CA CYS A 79 -6.17 18.32 -15.19
C CYS A 79 -5.28 18.98 -16.27
N ALA A 80 -5.11 18.34 -17.44
CA ALA A 80 -4.28 18.90 -18.51
C ALA A 80 -4.81 20.25 -19.04
N GLU A 81 -6.12 20.50 -18.95
CA GLU A 81 -6.72 21.78 -19.34
C GLU A 81 -6.63 22.86 -18.24
N TRP A 82 -6.34 22.50 -17.00
CA TRP A 82 -6.16 23.47 -15.91
C TRP A 82 -4.79 24.16 -16.01
N GLU A 83 -3.74 23.43 -16.38
CA GLU A 83 -2.39 23.99 -16.56
C GLU A 83 -2.23 24.69 -17.92
N ALA A 84 -2.75 24.11 -19.01
CA ALA A 84 -2.64 24.69 -20.35
C ALA A 84 -3.45 25.98 -20.56
N ALA A 85 -4.44 26.26 -19.69
CA ALA A 85 -5.20 27.51 -19.72
C ALA A 85 -4.52 28.67 -18.97
N THR A 86 -3.32 28.46 -18.43
CA THR A 86 -2.49 29.49 -17.80
C THR A 86 -1.29 29.79 -18.72
N PRO A 87 -1.15 31.00 -19.28
CA PRO A 87 0.06 31.33 -20.03
C PRO A 87 1.26 31.33 -19.07
N ALA A 88 2.27 30.53 -19.37
CA ALA A 88 3.53 30.52 -18.66
C ALA A 88 4.22 31.88 -18.84
N LEU A 89 4.11 32.75 -17.84
CA LEU A 89 4.95 33.94 -17.73
C LEU A 89 6.34 33.50 -17.29
N ALA A 90 7.16 33.12 -18.27
CA ALA A 90 8.59 33.06 -18.11
C ALA A 90 9.10 34.47 -17.80
N VAL A 91 9.49 34.70 -16.56
CA VAL A 91 10.25 35.89 -16.17
C VAL A 91 11.67 35.68 -16.68
N THR A 92 11.91 36.05 -17.94
CA THR A 92 13.27 36.35 -18.42
C THR A 92 13.61 37.74 -17.91
N GLY A 93 14.44 37.80 -16.88
CA GLY A 93 15.16 39.02 -16.52
C GLY A 93 16.18 39.33 -17.61
N ALA A 94 16.01 40.49 -18.24
CA ALA A 94 17.05 41.16 -19.02
C ALA A 94 16.82 42.67 -18.90
N ASP A 95 17.91 43.35 -18.56
CA ASP A 95 18.03 44.76 -18.24
C ASP A 95 17.61 45.69 -19.39
N GLY A 96 17.13 46.89 -19.03
CA GLY A 96 16.90 47.97 -19.99
C GLY A 96 16.14 49.16 -19.41
N GLU A 97 16.88 50.18 -18.98
CA GLU A 97 16.39 51.52 -18.69
C GLU A 97 15.65 52.11 -19.91
N GLN A 98 14.44 52.65 -19.71
CA GLN A 98 14.00 53.86 -20.41
C GLN A 98 12.75 54.48 -19.78
N GLU A 99 12.87 55.77 -19.46
CA GLU A 99 11.82 56.70 -19.04
C GLU A 99 10.78 56.92 -20.15
N GLY A 100 9.50 57.01 -19.76
CA GLY A 100 8.44 57.45 -20.66
C GLY A 100 7.06 57.39 -20.00
N VAL A 101 6.53 58.55 -19.62
CA VAL A 101 5.18 58.75 -19.10
C VAL A 101 4.13 58.34 -20.14
N GLN A 102 3.29 57.36 -19.82
CA GLN A 102 1.94 57.25 -20.36
C GLN A 102 1.03 56.45 -19.42
N GLU A 103 -0.05 57.08 -18.96
CA GLU A 103 -1.20 56.46 -18.31
C GLU A 103 -1.84 55.43 -19.24
N GLY A 104 -2.05 54.21 -18.74
CA GLY A 104 -2.84 53.21 -19.46
C GLY A 104 -2.62 51.79 -18.95
N ALA A 105 -3.58 51.31 -18.13
CA ALA A 105 -3.94 49.90 -17.93
C ALA A 105 -2.82 48.87 -17.66
N ALA A 106 -2.81 48.29 -16.46
CA ALA A 106 -2.37 46.90 -16.28
C ALA A 106 -3.00 46.27 -15.03
N ALA A 107 -4.17 45.69 -15.22
CA ALA A 107 -4.66 44.58 -14.42
C ALA A 107 -3.76 43.35 -14.67
N GLN A 108 -2.67 43.22 -13.92
CA GLN A 108 -1.84 42.02 -13.92
C GLN A 108 -1.49 41.63 -12.48
N GLY A 109 -2.48 41.05 -11.80
CA GLY A 109 -2.32 40.37 -10.51
C GLY A 109 -3.34 39.25 -10.28
N GLY A 110 -4.16 38.91 -11.28
CA GLY A 110 -5.36 38.08 -11.11
C GLY A 110 -5.13 36.56 -11.13
N GLY A 111 -3.99 36.08 -11.63
CA GLY A 111 -3.73 34.64 -11.80
C GLY A 111 -3.63 33.90 -10.47
N GLY A 112 -2.83 34.43 -9.53
CA GLY A 112 -2.67 33.83 -8.20
C GLY A 112 -3.97 33.85 -7.37
N TYR A 113 -4.79 34.89 -7.55
CA TYR A 113 -6.06 35.02 -6.82
C TYR A 113 -7.13 34.00 -7.28
N GLN A 114 -7.13 33.61 -8.55
CA GLN A 114 -8.05 32.58 -9.06
C GLN A 114 -7.62 31.17 -8.65
N LEU A 115 -6.32 30.85 -8.73
CA LEU A 115 -5.79 29.57 -8.23
C LEU A 115 -6.04 29.42 -6.73
N ALA A 116 -5.79 30.47 -5.93
CA ALA A 116 -6.07 30.48 -4.51
C ALA A 116 -7.58 30.32 -4.21
N ARG A 117 -8.48 30.93 -4.99
CA ARG A 117 -9.93 30.77 -4.82
C ARG A 117 -10.42 29.38 -5.19
N VAL A 118 -9.89 28.78 -6.24
CA VAL A 118 -10.24 27.42 -6.67
C VAL A 118 -9.70 26.38 -5.69
N ALA A 119 -8.48 26.57 -5.17
CA ALA A 119 -7.90 25.75 -4.11
C ALA A 119 -8.62 25.91 -2.75
N MET A 120 -9.05 27.12 -2.39
CA MET A 120 -9.90 27.34 -1.21
C MET A 120 -11.27 26.69 -1.37
N ALA A 121 -11.86 26.80 -2.55
CA ALA A 121 -13.12 26.15 -2.88
C ALA A 121 -13.05 24.61 -2.81
N SER A 122 -11.99 23.99 -3.33
CA SER A 122 -11.81 22.54 -3.26
C SER A 122 -11.57 22.05 -1.82
N ARG A 123 -10.81 22.82 -1.02
CA ARG A 123 -10.55 22.53 0.39
C ARG A 123 -11.84 22.41 1.21
N HIS A 124 -12.77 23.35 1.02
CA HIS A 124 -14.05 23.30 1.72
C HIS A 124 -15.00 22.22 1.19
N VAL A 125 -14.89 21.85 -0.09
CA VAL A 125 -15.69 20.75 -0.66
C VAL A 125 -15.29 19.41 -0.03
N VAL A 126 -13.98 19.16 0.19
CA VAL A 126 -13.54 17.92 0.87
C VAL A 126 -14.04 17.88 2.30
N GLU A 127 -13.80 18.93 3.09
CA GLU A 127 -14.26 19.03 4.48
C GLU A 127 -15.78 18.85 4.57
N TRP A 128 -16.51 19.47 3.64
CA TRP A 128 -17.97 19.33 3.54
C TRP A 128 -18.38 17.90 3.17
N LEU A 129 -17.75 17.28 2.17
CA LEU A 129 -18.04 15.89 1.79
C LEU A 129 -17.76 14.91 2.93
N LEU A 130 -16.64 15.09 3.66
CA LEU A 130 -16.28 14.25 4.81
C LEU A 130 -17.25 14.44 5.97
N SER A 131 -17.57 15.69 6.32
CA SER A 131 -18.55 16.04 7.36
C SER A 131 -19.93 15.47 7.01
N PHE A 132 -20.36 15.67 5.77
CA PHE A 132 -21.64 15.17 5.27
C PHE A 132 -21.68 13.64 5.31
N ALA A 133 -20.70 12.98 4.71
CA ALA A 133 -20.64 11.52 4.65
C ALA A 133 -20.47 10.86 6.03
N GLY A 134 -19.86 11.59 6.98
CA GLY A 134 -19.75 11.20 8.39
C GLY A 134 -21.04 11.38 9.21
N SER A 135 -22.01 12.14 8.72
CA SER A 135 -23.26 12.39 9.44
C SER A 135 -24.11 11.13 9.57
N HIS A 136 -24.61 10.88 10.79
CA HIS A 136 -25.61 9.85 11.06
C HIS A 136 -26.93 10.09 10.35
N GLU A 137 -27.22 11.34 9.96
CA GLU A 137 -28.43 11.70 9.22
C GLU A 137 -28.47 11.08 7.81
N LEU A 138 -27.32 10.59 7.31
CA LEU A 138 -27.27 9.70 6.16
C LEU A 138 -27.59 8.27 6.59
N GLY A 139 -28.85 8.03 6.98
CA GLY A 139 -29.35 6.67 7.19
C GLY A 139 -29.36 5.82 5.90
N SER A 140 -29.14 6.45 4.73
CA SER A 140 -29.11 5.75 3.44
C SER A 140 -27.70 5.49 2.93
N PHE A 141 -27.41 4.21 2.72
CA PHE A 141 -26.18 3.73 2.10
C PHE A 141 -25.95 4.33 0.70
N ALA A 142 -27.01 4.56 -0.09
CA ALA A 142 -26.88 5.09 -1.45
C ALA A 142 -26.23 6.48 -1.48
N LEU A 143 -26.64 7.36 -0.55
CA LEU A 143 -26.06 8.70 -0.44
C LEU A 143 -24.63 8.67 0.04
N TRP A 144 -24.36 7.85 1.05
CA TRP A 144 -23.00 7.65 1.54
C TRP A 144 -22.08 7.14 0.43
N ASN A 145 -22.53 6.18 -0.37
CA ASN A 145 -21.74 5.64 -1.48
C ASN A 145 -21.49 6.69 -2.57
N GLU A 146 -22.47 7.51 -2.94
CA GLU A 146 -22.23 8.62 -3.89
C GLU A 146 -21.27 9.67 -3.32
N ALA A 147 -21.30 9.95 -2.01
CA ALA A 147 -20.32 10.82 -1.38
C ALA A 147 -18.90 10.24 -1.45
N VAL A 148 -18.74 8.93 -1.23
CA VAL A 148 -17.45 8.23 -1.44
C VAL A 148 -16.99 8.31 -2.90
N LEU A 149 -17.91 8.18 -3.86
CA LEU A 149 -17.58 8.31 -5.28
C LEU A 149 -17.17 9.75 -5.64
N CYS A 150 -17.76 10.77 -5.01
CA CYS A 150 -17.29 12.16 -5.12
C CYS A 150 -15.88 12.32 -4.55
N LEU A 151 -15.60 11.76 -3.38
CA LEU A 151 -14.26 11.78 -2.78
C LEU A 151 -13.24 11.07 -3.68
N GLN A 152 -13.60 9.91 -4.27
CA GLN A 152 -12.73 9.21 -5.22
C GLN A 152 -12.42 10.06 -6.45
N ALA A 153 -13.44 10.71 -7.03
CA ALA A 153 -13.24 11.60 -8.17
C ALA A 153 -12.34 12.79 -7.81
N LEU A 154 -12.52 13.34 -6.61
CA LEU A 154 -11.75 14.48 -6.13
C LEU A 154 -10.29 14.10 -5.89
N VAL A 155 -10.04 12.96 -5.24
CA VAL A 155 -8.70 12.43 -4.99
C VAL A 155 -7.99 12.01 -6.29
N ALA A 156 -8.74 11.57 -7.30
CA ALA A 156 -8.15 11.25 -8.61
C ALA A 156 -7.61 12.49 -9.34
N GLY A 157 -8.10 13.68 -9.01
CA GLY A 157 -7.60 14.97 -9.49
C GLY A 157 -6.34 15.47 -8.77
N PRO A 158 -5.81 16.66 -9.12
CA PRO A 158 -4.71 17.29 -8.41
C PRO A 158 -5.16 17.72 -7.00
N VAL A 159 -4.96 16.86 -6.00
CA VAL A 159 -5.21 17.23 -4.61
C VAL A 159 -3.98 17.92 -4.05
N GLU A 160 -4.05 19.24 -3.93
CA GLU A 160 -3.06 20.03 -3.20
C GLU A 160 -3.35 19.98 -1.69
N GLY A 161 -2.40 19.45 -0.92
CA GLY A 161 -2.35 19.62 0.53
C GLY A 161 -2.27 18.33 1.35
N THR A 162 -1.34 18.33 2.30
CA THR A 162 -1.07 17.25 3.27
C THR A 162 -2.25 17.00 4.21
N VAL A 163 -2.86 18.09 4.71
CA VAL A 163 -3.99 18.06 5.65
C VAL A 163 -5.21 17.30 5.11
N GLN A 164 -5.45 17.36 3.79
CA GLN A 164 -6.61 16.69 3.18
C GLN A 164 -6.45 15.17 3.18
N ARG A 165 -5.26 14.65 2.86
CA ARG A 165 -5.01 13.20 2.81
C ARG A 165 -5.11 12.56 4.19
N PHE A 166 -4.57 13.24 5.20
CA PHE A 166 -4.66 12.81 6.59
C PHE A 166 -6.13 12.76 7.06
N GLY A 167 -6.89 13.83 6.85
CA GLY A 167 -8.32 13.87 7.21
C GLY A 167 -9.16 12.81 6.50
N ILE A 168 -8.87 12.52 5.23
CA ILE A 168 -9.55 11.43 4.50
C ILE A 168 -9.18 10.06 5.10
N ALA A 169 -7.93 9.83 5.50
CA ALA A 169 -7.52 8.57 6.11
C ALA A 169 -8.21 8.32 7.45
N GLU A 170 -8.26 9.31 8.34
CA GLU A 170 -9.00 9.24 9.60
C GLU A 170 -10.49 9.01 9.37
N TRP A 171 -11.06 9.73 8.39
CA TRP A 171 -12.45 9.53 8.01
C TRP A 171 -12.70 8.10 7.53
N ILE A 172 -11.85 7.53 6.66
CA ILE A 172 -11.96 6.13 6.21
C ILE A 172 -11.95 5.17 7.41
N ALA A 173 -11.02 5.35 8.35
CA ALA A 173 -10.95 4.53 9.55
C ALA A 173 -12.25 4.62 10.37
N SER A 174 -12.81 5.83 10.54
CA SER A 174 -14.09 6.03 11.23
C SER A 174 -15.27 5.36 10.53
N GLN A 175 -15.30 5.38 9.19
CA GLN A 175 -16.39 4.80 8.41
C GLN A 175 -16.31 3.28 8.31
N ALA A 176 -15.10 2.70 8.39
CA ALA A 176 -14.91 1.26 8.35
C ALA A 176 -15.52 0.54 9.58
N VAL A 177 -15.65 1.24 10.70
CA VAL A 177 -16.29 0.74 11.93
C VAL A 177 -17.76 1.15 12.07
N ARG A 178 -18.30 1.92 11.11
CA ARG A 178 -19.67 2.42 11.17
C ARG A 178 -20.68 1.25 11.15
N PRO A 179 -21.63 1.19 12.11
CA PRO A 179 -22.72 0.24 12.05
C PRO A 179 -23.72 0.64 10.97
N TRP A 180 -24.13 -0.34 10.17
CA TRP A 180 -25.22 -0.20 9.19
C TRP A 180 -26.44 -0.92 9.74
N VAL A 181 -27.48 -0.16 10.10
CA VAL A 181 -28.70 -0.70 10.72
C VAL A 181 -29.65 -1.23 9.64
N GLY A 182 -30.33 -2.34 9.92
CA GLY A 182 -31.37 -2.93 9.06
C GLY A 182 -31.05 -4.35 8.60
N VAL A 183 -32.02 -4.99 7.94
CA VAL A 183 -31.92 -6.39 7.44
C VAL A 183 -30.76 -6.55 6.45
N THR A 184 -30.47 -5.52 5.67
CA THR A 184 -29.35 -5.47 4.71
C THR A 184 -28.08 -4.84 5.29
N GLY A 185 -28.00 -4.64 6.61
CA GLY A 185 -26.90 -3.95 7.28
C GLY A 185 -25.53 -4.57 7.00
N ARG A 186 -25.43 -5.90 7.05
CA ARG A 186 -24.20 -6.64 6.73
C ARG A 186 -23.76 -6.42 5.28
N GLU A 187 -24.69 -6.53 4.32
CA GLU A 187 -24.38 -6.33 2.91
C GLU A 187 -23.92 -4.89 2.63
N HIS A 188 -24.63 -3.89 3.17
CA HIS A 188 -24.23 -2.49 3.08
C HIS A 188 -22.84 -2.26 3.70
N ARG A 189 -22.53 -2.92 4.83
CA ARG A 189 -21.20 -2.85 5.45
C ARG A 189 -20.12 -3.40 4.54
N LEU A 190 -20.33 -4.54 3.91
CA LEU A 190 -19.38 -5.11 2.95
C LEU A 190 -19.22 -4.20 1.72
N GLN A 191 -20.32 -3.68 1.16
CA GLN A 191 -20.25 -2.74 0.05
C GLN A 191 -19.51 -1.45 0.45
N ALA A 192 -19.70 -0.96 1.68
CA ALA A 192 -18.98 0.18 2.23
C ALA A 192 -17.47 -0.09 2.31
N LEU A 193 -17.06 -1.22 2.89
CA LEU A 193 -15.66 -1.61 2.97
C LEU A 193 -15.01 -1.72 1.59
N ARG A 194 -15.71 -2.29 0.58
CA ARG A 194 -15.20 -2.30 -0.82
C ARG A 194 -14.99 -0.88 -1.38
N ALA A 195 -15.90 0.04 -1.08
CA ALA A 195 -15.81 1.42 -1.51
C ALA A 195 -14.64 2.16 -0.84
N LEU A 196 -14.39 1.89 0.45
CA LEU A 196 -13.25 2.43 1.19
C LEU A 196 -11.91 1.87 0.69
N VAL A 197 -11.81 0.58 0.37
CA VAL A 197 -10.60 0.02 -0.28
C VAL A 197 -10.34 0.69 -1.64
N ARG A 198 -11.38 0.90 -2.46
CA ARG A 198 -11.23 1.68 -3.72
C ARG A 198 -10.71 3.09 -3.46
N LEU A 199 -11.20 3.77 -2.44
CA LEU A 199 -10.75 5.11 -2.10
C LEU A 199 -9.27 5.11 -1.63
N LEU A 200 -8.88 4.19 -0.76
CA LEU A 200 -7.48 4.02 -0.32
C LEU A 200 -6.53 3.80 -1.50
N GLU A 201 -6.88 2.92 -2.44
CA GLU A 201 -6.07 2.68 -3.63
C GLU A 201 -5.90 3.93 -4.50
N VAL A 202 -6.95 4.75 -4.62
CA VAL A 202 -6.89 6.01 -5.39
C VAL A 202 -5.96 7.00 -4.69
N ILE A 203 -6.05 7.14 -3.37
CA ILE A 203 -5.17 8.00 -2.57
C ILE A 203 -3.70 7.58 -2.76
N LEU A 204 -3.40 6.29 -2.56
CA LEU A 204 -2.03 5.78 -2.60
C LEU A 204 -1.41 5.80 -4.01
N ARG A 205 -2.22 5.70 -5.06
CA ARG A 205 -1.76 5.85 -6.46
C ARG A 205 -1.39 7.28 -6.81
N LYS A 206 -2.06 8.28 -6.22
CA LYS A 206 -1.97 9.69 -6.60
C LYS A 206 -1.05 10.53 -5.72
N ALA A 207 -0.28 9.91 -4.84
CA ALA A 207 0.41 10.64 -3.80
C ALA A 207 1.94 10.56 -3.93
N PRO A 208 2.54 11.35 -4.85
CA PRO A 208 3.94 11.74 -4.69
C PRO A 208 4.04 12.64 -3.43
N GLY A 209 5.15 12.49 -2.70
CA GLY A 209 5.43 13.32 -1.51
C GLY A 209 4.47 13.09 -0.33
N ILE A 210 4.01 11.85 -0.11
CA ILE A 210 3.31 11.50 1.14
C ILE A 210 4.23 11.76 2.33
N THR A 211 3.71 12.47 3.34
CA THR A 211 4.42 12.63 4.61
C THR A 211 4.39 11.35 5.44
N SER A 212 5.38 11.13 6.30
CA SER A 212 5.43 9.97 7.19
C SER A 212 4.14 9.77 8.02
N SER A 213 3.52 10.86 8.48
CA SER A 213 2.27 10.82 9.25
C SER A 213 1.05 10.45 8.39
N GLU A 214 0.95 10.95 7.16
CA GLU A 214 -0.07 10.54 6.20
C GLU A 214 0.02 9.04 5.88
N LEU A 215 1.24 8.53 5.66
CA LEU A 215 1.46 7.12 5.38
C LEU A 215 1.03 6.24 6.55
N LEU A 216 1.32 6.67 7.78
CA LEU A 216 0.89 6.00 8.99
C LEU A 216 -0.65 5.99 9.11
N ALA A 217 -1.31 7.12 8.87
CA ALA A 217 -2.77 7.23 8.90
C ALA A 217 -3.44 6.34 7.83
N LEU A 218 -2.90 6.31 6.61
CA LEU A 218 -3.40 5.45 5.53
C LEU A 218 -3.21 3.96 5.84
N SER A 219 -2.09 3.60 6.46
CA SER A 219 -1.83 2.23 6.93
C SER A 219 -2.82 1.83 8.03
N ALA A 220 -3.07 2.71 8.99
CA ALA A 220 -4.07 2.49 10.03
C ALA A 220 -5.48 2.32 9.44
N ALA A 221 -5.86 3.16 8.47
CA ALA A 221 -7.13 3.05 7.76
C ALA A 221 -7.26 1.72 7.00
N ALA A 222 -6.22 1.29 6.28
CA ALA A 222 -6.18 0.00 5.60
C ALA A 222 -6.35 -1.18 6.59
N ARG A 223 -5.70 -1.11 7.76
CA ARG A 223 -5.84 -2.11 8.83
C ARG A 223 -7.27 -2.18 9.35
N VAL A 224 -7.89 -1.04 9.64
CA VAL A 224 -9.28 -1.01 10.14
C VAL A 224 -10.26 -1.54 9.10
N VAL A 225 -10.06 -1.24 7.81
CA VAL A 225 -10.89 -1.78 6.72
C VAL A 225 -10.72 -3.30 6.59
N ALA A 226 -9.48 -3.80 6.67
CA ALA A 226 -9.20 -5.24 6.65
C ALA A 226 -9.85 -5.96 7.84
N ALA A 227 -9.79 -5.37 9.04
CA ALA A 227 -10.38 -5.93 10.25
C ALA A 227 -11.91 -5.89 10.21
N GLY A 228 -12.48 -4.80 9.68
CA GLY A 228 -13.92 -4.71 9.45
C GLY A 228 -14.42 -5.81 8.52
N TRP A 229 -13.66 -6.13 7.47
CA TRP A 229 -14.03 -7.21 6.56
C TRP A 229 -13.88 -8.58 7.20
N SER A 230 -12.78 -8.82 7.91
CA SER A 230 -12.59 -10.09 8.61
C SER A 230 -13.67 -10.30 9.68
N HIS A 231 -14.24 -9.26 10.27
CA HIS A 231 -15.39 -9.43 11.16
C HIS A 231 -16.68 -9.84 10.41
N GLU A 232 -16.95 -9.24 9.26
CA GLU A 232 -18.26 -9.34 8.59
C GLU A 232 -18.38 -10.48 7.57
N ALA A 233 -17.27 -10.92 6.98
CA ALA A 233 -17.34 -11.83 5.84
C ALA A 233 -17.71 -13.26 6.27
N GLY A 234 -18.79 -13.79 5.70
CA GLY A 234 -19.20 -15.18 5.89
C GLY A 234 -18.47 -16.12 4.93
N GLU A 235 -18.66 -17.43 5.09
CA GLU A 235 -18.06 -18.44 4.20
C GLU A 235 -18.56 -18.31 2.75
N GLU A 236 -19.82 -17.92 2.55
CA GLU A 236 -20.46 -17.71 1.23
C GLU A 236 -19.77 -16.60 0.41
N GLU A 237 -19.00 -15.72 1.03
CA GLU A 237 -18.35 -14.56 0.40
C GLU A 237 -16.87 -14.82 0.07
N ARG A 238 -16.45 -16.08 0.02
CA ARG A 238 -15.07 -16.48 -0.29
C ARG A 238 -14.46 -15.77 -1.51
N PRO A 239 -15.05 -15.79 -2.72
CA PRO A 239 -14.42 -15.17 -3.88
C PRO A 239 -14.25 -13.65 -3.71
N GLN A 240 -15.17 -13.01 -2.99
CA GLN A 240 -15.10 -11.59 -2.70
C GLN A 240 -14.04 -11.28 -1.64
N SER A 241 -13.87 -12.14 -0.64
CA SER A 241 -12.83 -12.04 0.39
C SER A 241 -11.44 -12.25 -0.20
N GLN A 242 -11.27 -13.22 -1.10
CA GLN A 242 -10.02 -13.44 -1.84
C GLN A 242 -9.69 -12.26 -2.76
N ALA A 243 -10.68 -11.74 -3.49
CA ALA A 243 -10.51 -10.54 -4.30
C ALA A 243 -10.10 -9.33 -3.46
N LEU A 244 -10.66 -9.20 -2.25
CA LEU A 244 -10.29 -8.13 -1.34
C LEU A 244 -8.88 -8.32 -0.75
N ALA A 245 -8.50 -9.55 -0.39
CA ALA A 245 -7.17 -9.86 0.11
C ALA A 245 -6.09 -9.41 -0.89
N ALA A 246 -6.28 -9.70 -2.18
CA ALA A 246 -5.37 -9.24 -3.23
C ALA A 246 -5.30 -7.71 -3.36
N ARG A 247 -6.41 -7.00 -3.14
CA ARG A 247 -6.45 -5.53 -3.17
C ARG A 247 -5.78 -4.90 -1.96
N ILE A 248 -6.00 -5.48 -0.77
CA ILE A 248 -5.31 -5.06 0.46
C ILE A 248 -3.81 -5.37 0.37
N TRP A 249 -3.42 -6.47 -0.27
CA TRP A 249 -2.02 -6.75 -0.60
C TRP A 249 -1.42 -5.65 -1.48
N ALA A 250 -2.10 -5.24 -2.56
CA ALA A 250 -1.64 -4.15 -3.41
C ALA A 250 -1.51 -2.81 -2.66
N ILE A 251 -2.44 -2.50 -1.74
CA ILE A 251 -2.33 -1.35 -0.83
C ILE A 251 -1.08 -1.47 0.06
N THR A 252 -0.86 -2.64 0.66
CA THR A 252 0.27 -2.89 1.57
C THR A 252 1.60 -2.75 0.84
N LEU A 253 1.68 -3.28 -0.39
CA LEU A 253 2.83 -3.12 -1.27
C LEU A 253 3.11 -1.65 -1.58
N ARG A 254 2.07 -0.89 -1.94
CA ARG A 254 2.22 0.53 -2.25
C ARG A 254 2.68 1.34 -1.03
N VAL A 255 2.19 1.00 0.16
CA VAL A 255 2.68 1.59 1.42
C VAL A 255 4.16 1.26 1.65
N ALA A 256 4.59 0.03 1.35
CA ALA A 256 5.99 -0.38 1.46
C ALA A 256 6.90 0.41 0.50
N GLU A 257 6.50 0.54 -0.77
CA GLU A 257 7.20 1.34 -1.78
C GLU A 257 7.39 2.80 -1.33
N LEU A 258 6.33 3.44 -0.84
CA LEU A 258 6.37 4.81 -0.35
C LEU A 258 7.22 4.93 0.92
N SER A 259 7.20 3.92 1.80
CA SER A 259 8.06 3.87 2.99
C SER A 259 9.54 3.73 2.61
N ARG A 260 9.86 3.01 1.54
CA ARG A 260 11.23 2.88 1.02
C ARG A 260 11.71 4.18 0.38
N ALA A 261 10.85 4.85 -0.40
CA ALA A 261 11.17 6.15 -1.00
C ALA A 261 11.45 7.24 0.05
N ASP A 262 10.80 7.18 1.22
CA ASP A 262 11.04 8.06 2.36
C ASP A 262 12.42 7.84 3.03
N ARG A 263 13.07 6.69 2.79
CA ARG A 263 14.40 6.37 3.35
C ARG A 263 15.56 6.91 2.53
N THR A 264 15.39 7.08 1.21
CA THR A 264 16.48 7.55 0.36
C THR A 264 16.72 9.03 0.63
N PRO A 265 17.85 9.42 1.24
CA PRO A 265 18.15 10.83 1.48
C PRO A 265 18.20 11.53 0.12
N ALA A 266 17.51 12.67 -0.01
CA ALA A 266 17.63 13.50 -1.19
C ALA A 266 19.10 13.94 -1.29
N ASP A 267 19.81 13.42 -2.30
CA ASP A 267 21.22 13.72 -2.58
C ASP A 267 21.43 15.24 -2.58
N GLY A 268 22.23 15.78 -1.66
CA GLY A 268 22.50 17.21 -1.60
C GLY A 268 23.23 17.66 -0.33
N ASP A 269 22.54 17.75 0.81
CA ASP A 269 23.04 18.52 1.98
C ASP A 269 22.93 17.76 3.33
N ALA A 270 22.97 16.42 3.27
CA ALA A 270 22.49 15.54 4.34
C ALA A 270 23.38 15.40 5.60
N ALA A 271 24.64 15.85 5.59
CA ALA A 271 25.55 15.59 6.71
C ALA A 271 25.19 16.34 8.01
N SER A 272 24.58 17.53 7.92
CA SER A 272 24.24 18.35 9.10
C SER A 272 22.80 18.18 9.61
N GLN A 273 21.88 17.64 8.79
CA GLN A 273 20.49 17.37 9.22
C GLN A 273 20.29 15.93 9.74
N ALA A 274 21.28 15.04 9.62
CA ALA A 274 21.17 13.64 10.01
C ALA A 274 20.94 13.47 11.53
N ARG A 275 21.70 14.17 12.38
CA ARG A 275 21.72 13.90 13.83
C ARG A 275 20.42 14.25 14.58
N THR A 276 19.63 15.22 14.11
CA THR A 276 18.33 15.56 14.74
C THR A 276 17.15 14.80 14.15
N ARG A 277 17.30 14.19 12.95
CA ARG A 277 16.26 13.36 12.32
C ARG A 277 16.23 11.91 12.81
N ASP A 278 17.32 11.41 13.39
CA ASP A 278 17.43 9.99 13.75
C ASP A 278 16.35 9.53 14.76
N GLY A 279 16.02 10.35 15.76
CA GLY A 279 15.01 9.99 16.78
C GLY A 279 13.56 9.99 16.27
N GLN A 280 13.18 10.93 15.39
CA GLN A 280 11.82 10.97 14.84
C GLN A 280 11.62 9.92 13.74
N SER A 281 12.67 9.61 12.97
CA SER A 281 12.61 8.62 11.89
C SER A 281 12.46 7.18 12.41
N THR A 282 13.05 6.85 13.55
CA THR A 282 12.96 5.50 14.17
C THR A 282 11.55 5.23 14.68
N SER A 283 10.97 6.14 15.47
CA SER A 283 9.58 6.03 15.96
C SER A 283 8.56 5.90 14.82
N GLY A 284 8.69 6.72 13.78
CA GLY A 284 7.82 6.64 12.60
C GLY A 284 7.97 5.32 11.82
N ARG A 285 9.19 4.76 11.75
CA ARG A 285 9.43 3.44 11.14
C ARG A 285 8.79 2.32 11.96
N ALA A 286 9.00 2.29 13.27
CA ALA A 286 8.40 1.30 14.16
C ALA A 286 6.86 1.33 14.09
N ALA A 287 6.26 2.53 14.14
CA ALA A 287 4.81 2.69 14.03
C ALA A 287 4.26 2.15 12.69
N ARG A 288 4.97 2.41 11.58
CA ARG A 288 4.60 1.87 10.25
C ARG A 288 4.73 0.36 10.19
N ALA A 289 5.82 -0.20 10.72
CA ALA A 289 6.03 -1.64 10.80
C ALA A 289 4.89 -2.34 11.57
N VAL A 290 4.47 -1.76 12.71
CA VAL A 290 3.35 -2.27 13.51
C VAL A 290 2.02 -2.20 12.74
N GLN A 291 1.73 -1.10 12.03
CA GLN A 291 0.50 -1.03 11.23
C GLN A 291 0.52 -2.04 10.08
N MET A 292 1.65 -2.19 9.39
CA MET A 292 1.79 -3.16 8.30
C MET A 292 1.66 -4.59 8.79
N ASP A 293 2.28 -4.94 9.91
CA ASP A 293 2.12 -6.25 10.52
C ASP A 293 0.65 -6.52 10.89
N GLY A 294 -0.03 -5.53 11.47
CA GLY A 294 -1.47 -5.63 11.75
C GLY A 294 -2.33 -5.85 10.51
N ILE A 295 -1.96 -5.32 9.33
CA ILE A 295 -2.64 -5.62 8.06
C ILE A 295 -2.31 -7.05 7.62
N LEU A 296 -1.04 -7.44 7.65
CA LEU A 296 -0.55 -8.75 7.22
C LEU A 296 -1.17 -9.89 8.04
N GLN A 297 -1.37 -9.71 9.34
CA GLN A 297 -2.05 -10.69 10.20
C GLN A 297 -3.51 -10.97 9.80
N LEU A 298 -4.17 -10.01 9.13
CA LEU A 298 -5.57 -10.15 8.70
C LEU A 298 -5.71 -10.85 7.34
N LEU A 299 -4.70 -10.71 6.46
CA LEU A 299 -4.75 -11.25 5.10
C LEU A 299 -4.93 -12.78 5.00
N PRO A 300 -4.26 -13.62 5.82
CA PRO A 300 -4.49 -15.06 5.82
C PRO A 300 -5.95 -15.42 6.11
N GLY A 301 -6.59 -14.74 7.06
CA GLY A 301 -8.00 -14.96 7.38
C GLY A 301 -8.93 -14.61 6.21
N LEU A 302 -8.58 -13.61 5.41
CA LEU A 302 -9.32 -13.25 4.19
C LEU A 302 -9.12 -14.26 3.06
N ALA A 303 -7.95 -14.90 3.00
CA ALA A 303 -7.60 -15.88 1.97
C ALA A 303 -8.12 -17.30 2.28
N ALA A 304 -8.09 -17.72 3.54
CA ALA A 304 -8.37 -19.09 3.98
C ALA A 304 -9.87 -19.41 4.19
N ARG A 305 -10.74 -18.40 4.28
CA ARG A 305 -12.19 -18.61 4.51
C ARG A 305 -12.82 -19.52 3.46
N GLY A 306 -13.32 -20.68 3.92
CA GLY A 306 -14.04 -21.67 3.11
C GLY A 306 -13.22 -22.87 2.64
N GLY A 307 -11.95 -23.01 3.03
CA GLY A 307 -11.24 -24.28 2.90
C GLY A 307 -11.74 -25.29 3.94
N PRO A 308 -11.78 -26.61 3.64
CA PRO A 308 -11.99 -27.60 4.69
C PRO A 308 -10.97 -27.34 5.79
N ALA A 309 -11.39 -27.31 7.04
CA ALA A 309 -10.48 -27.15 8.18
C ALA A 309 -9.55 -28.37 8.23
N VAL A 310 -8.49 -28.36 7.42
CA VAL A 310 -7.48 -29.40 7.41
C VAL A 310 -6.75 -29.28 8.75
N GLY A 311 -6.91 -30.31 9.57
CA GLY A 311 -6.69 -30.23 11.01
C GLY A 311 -5.28 -29.79 11.43
N GLY A 312 -5.25 -29.04 12.54
CA GLY A 312 -4.20 -29.07 13.57
C GLY A 312 -2.78 -28.60 13.22
N GLY A 313 -2.48 -28.23 11.98
CA GLY A 313 -1.18 -27.66 11.64
C GLY A 313 -0.90 -26.35 12.40
N PRO A 314 0.37 -25.98 12.65
CA PRO A 314 0.72 -24.70 13.26
C PRO A 314 0.06 -23.58 12.44
N ALA A 315 -0.83 -22.82 13.09
CA ALA A 315 -1.81 -21.93 12.45
C ALA A 315 -1.21 -20.91 11.47
N GLY A 316 0.09 -20.61 11.57
CA GLY A 316 0.79 -19.69 10.68
C GLY A 316 1.04 -20.20 9.26
N ASP A 317 1.44 -21.46 9.09
CA ASP A 317 1.90 -21.97 7.79
C ASP A 317 0.74 -22.19 6.80
N SER A 318 -0.39 -22.69 7.30
CA SER A 318 -1.59 -22.89 6.48
C SER A 318 -2.15 -21.56 5.96
N GLY A 319 -2.14 -20.52 6.79
CA GLY A 319 -2.65 -19.21 6.42
C GLY A 319 -1.79 -18.51 5.37
N ALA A 320 -0.46 -18.58 5.53
CA ALA A 320 0.47 -18.02 4.56
C ALA A 320 0.41 -18.74 3.19
N SER A 321 0.21 -20.06 3.19
CA SER A 321 0.01 -20.83 1.95
C SER A 321 -1.27 -20.42 1.23
N ALA A 322 -2.39 -20.34 1.95
CA ALA A 322 -3.67 -19.91 1.35
C ALA A 322 -3.57 -18.50 0.76
N LEU A 323 -2.86 -17.59 1.44
CA LEU A 323 -2.58 -16.25 0.91
C LEU A 323 -1.71 -16.31 -0.34
N ALA A 324 -0.65 -17.14 -0.35
CA ALA A 324 0.22 -17.31 -1.51
C ALA A 324 -0.57 -17.77 -2.74
N ASP A 325 -1.47 -18.74 -2.57
CA ASP A 325 -2.30 -19.29 -3.65
C ASP A 325 -3.24 -18.22 -4.22
N VAL A 326 -3.96 -17.50 -3.36
CA VAL A 326 -4.87 -16.39 -3.77
C VAL A 326 -4.11 -15.28 -4.51
N LEU A 327 -2.89 -14.96 -4.07
CA LEU A 327 -2.07 -13.96 -4.74
C LEU A 327 -1.55 -14.49 -6.09
N ALA A 328 -1.15 -15.75 -6.15
CA ALA A 328 -0.62 -16.39 -7.35
C ALA A 328 -1.66 -16.55 -8.47
N GLU A 329 -2.94 -16.64 -8.14
CA GLU A 329 -4.04 -16.58 -9.11
C GLU A 329 -4.07 -15.26 -9.90
N ARG A 330 -3.52 -14.17 -9.34
CA ARG A 330 -3.59 -12.82 -9.92
C ARG A 330 -2.25 -12.26 -10.35
N VAL A 331 -1.17 -12.68 -9.71
CA VAL A 331 0.16 -12.14 -9.92
C VAL A 331 1.13 -13.31 -10.09
N LYS A 332 2.00 -13.24 -11.10
CA LYS A 332 2.97 -14.31 -11.35
C LYS A 332 3.93 -14.46 -10.17
N TRP A 333 4.32 -15.69 -9.84
CA TRP A 333 5.22 -16.01 -8.72
C TRP A 333 6.52 -15.20 -8.72
N HIS A 334 7.15 -15.00 -9.88
CA HIS A 334 8.39 -14.22 -10.01
C HIS A 334 8.21 -12.72 -9.72
N VAL A 335 6.98 -12.21 -9.73
CA VAL A 335 6.65 -10.83 -9.34
C VAL A 335 6.25 -10.77 -7.86
N LEU A 336 5.57 -11.80 -7.35
CA LEU A 336 5.15 -11.87 -5.95
C LEU A 336 6.32 -11.98 -4.97
N PHE A 337 7.34 -12.78 -5.29
CA PHE A 337 8.48 -12.96 -4.39
C PHE A 337 9.23 -11.64 -4.12
N PRO A 338 9.62 -10.85 -5.14
CA PRO A 338 10.19 -9.51 -4.92
C PRO A 338 9.27 -8.57 -4.13
N GLN A 339 7.96 -8.60 -4.39
CA GLN A 339 6.98 -7.80 -3.64
C GLN A 339 6.96 -8.17 -2.14
N ALA A 340 6.99 -9.46 -1.82
CA ALA A 340 7.05 -9.93 -0.44
C ALA A 340 8.34 -9.50 0.25
N LEU A 341 9.49 -9.53 -0.44
CA LEU A 341 10.76 -9.03 0.09
C LEU A 341 10.72 -7.51 0.36
N LEU A 342 10.10 -6.73 -0.54
CA LEU A 342 9.94 -5.29 -0.34
C LEU A 342 9.08 -4.98 0.90
N ILE A 343 8.00 -5.73 1.11
CA ILE A 343 7.17 -5.59 2.31
C ILE A 343 7.96 -6.02 3.56
N LEU A 344 8.83 -7.03 3.44
CA LEU A 344 9.63 -7.56 4.56
C LEU A 344 10.68 -6.55 5.03
N GLU A 345 11.18 -5.73 4.12
CA GLU A 345 12.04 -4.58 4.44
C GLU A 345 11.38 -3.56 5.39
N VAL A 346 10.04 -3.47 5.36
CA VAL A 346 9.27 -2.51 6.18
C VAL A 346 8.63 -3.18 7.39
N ALA A 347 8.24 -4.44 7.29
CA ALA A 347 7.67 -5.24 8.36
C ALA A 347 8.51 -6.50 8.66
N PRO A 348 9.77 -6.35 9.12
CA PRO A 348 10.72 -7.46 9.28
C PRO A 348 10.36 -8.47 10.38
N ARG A 349 9.35 -8.17 11.20
CA ARG A 349 8.88 -9.05 12.29
C ARG A 349 7.62 -9.83 11.93
N SER A 350 7.10 -9.68 10.70
CA SER A 350 5.82 -10.27 10.36
C SER A 350 5.95 -11.78 10.10
N VAL A 351 5.49 -12.58 11.06
CA VAL A 351 5.45 -14.05 10.97
C VAL A 351 4.69 -14.53 9.72
N VAL A 352 3.60 -13.84 9.36
CA VAL A 352 2.84 -14.14 8.14
C VAL A 352 3.70 -13.97 6.89
N LEU A 353 4.50 -12.91 6.85
CA LEU A 353 5.36 -12.62 5.72
C LEU A 353 6.54 -13.59 5.63
N HIS A 354 7.09 -14.01 6.77
CA HIS A 354 8.09 -15.09 6.83
C HIS A 354 7.55 -16.38 6.21
N GLY A 355 6.33 -16.78 6.63
CA GLY A 355 5.62 -17.92 6.06
C GLY A 355 5.35 -17.75 4.56
N LEU A 356 4.95 -16.55 4.13
CA LEU A 356 4.64 -16.25 2.73
C LEU A 356 5.90 -16.34 1.86
N VAL A 357 7.00 -15.71 2.26
CA VAL A 357 8.30 -15.78 1.55
C VAL A 357 8.76 -17.24 1.43
N ARG A 358 8.60 -18.04 2.50
CA ARG A 358 8.90 -19.47 2.48
C ARG A 358 8.03 -20.22 1.47
N CYS A 359 6.72 -19.98 1.46
CA CYS A 359 5.79 -20.62 0.51
C CYS A 359 6.12 -20.23 -0.93
N LEU A 360 6.32 -18.94 -1.19
CA LEU A 360 6.69 -18.41 -2.51
C LEU A 360 8.01 -19.03 -2.99
N ALA A 361 9.03 -19.13 -2.13
CA ALA A 361 10.31 -19.73 -2.50
C ALA A 361 10.21 -21.23 -2.78
N ARG A 362 9.50 -21.99 -1.93
CA ARG A 362 9.26 -23.42 -2.15
C ARG A 362 8.50 -23.66 -3.44
N ASN A 363 7.50 -22.85 -3.73
CA ASN A 363 6.77 -22.98 -4.99
C ASN A 363 7.68 -22.57 -6.16
N PHE A 364 8.41 -21.48 -6.07
CA PHE A 364 9.18 -20.97 -7.20
C PHE A 364 10.42 -21.82 -7.55
N TRP A 365 11.13 -22.36 -6.56
CA TRP A 365 12.35 -23.16 -6.76
C TRP A 365 12.23 -24.64 -6.38
N GLY A 366 11.10 -25.07 -5.82
CA GLY A 366 10.87 -26.48 -5.48
C GLY A 366 10.75 -27.35 -6.73
N SER A 367 11.28 -28.57 -6.64
CA SER A 367 11.19 -29.55 -7.72
C SER A 367 9.72 -29.80 -8.10
N PRO A 368 9.35 -29.82 -9.40
CA PRO A 368 8.01 -30.15 -9.87
C PRO A 368 7.47 -31.46 -9.29
N SER A 369 8.36 -32.43 -9.04
CA SER A 369 8.04 -33.74 -8.46
C SER A 369 7.49 -33.65 -7.03
N ALA A 370 7.84 -32.61 -6.26
CA ALA A 370 7.29 -32.38 -4.93
C ALA A 370 5.85 -31.82 -4.97
N ARG A 371 5.44 -31.18 -6.08
CA ARG A 371 4.08 -30.64 -6.22
C ARG A 371 3.04 -31.74 -6.50
N GLN A 372 3.41 -32.77 -7.27
CA GLN A 372 2.49 -33.87 -7.60
C GLN A 372 2.15 -34.74 -6.38
N THR A 373 3.07 -34.89 -5.42
CA THR A 373 2.83 -35.70 -4.21
C THR A 373 2.03 -34.94 -3.15
N ALA A 374 2.12 -33.61 -3.08
CA ALA A 374 1.38 -32.80 -2.13
C ALA A 374 -0.10 -32.55 -2.52
N GLY A 375 -0.43 -32.61 -3.81
CA GLY A 375 -1.81 -32.46 -4.32
C GLY A 375 -2.65 -33.76 -4.34
N GLY A 376 -2.13 -34.85 -3.77
CA GLY A 376 -2.75 -36.19 -3.81
C GLY A 376 -3.96 -36.31 -2.89
N GLY A 377 -5.09 -35.71 -3.25
CA GLY A 377 -6.35 -35.93 -2.56
C GLY A 377 -7.48 -35.07 -3.08
N CYS A 378 -8.42 -35.71 -3.79
CA CYS A 378 -9.75 -35.21 -4.20
C CYS A 378 -9.83 -34.44 -5.54
N GLY A 379 -10.09 -35.16 -6.63
CA GLY A 379 -10.65 -34.61 -7.89
C GLY A 379 -10.16 -35.32 -9.15
N SER A 380 -10.62 -36.54 -9.44
CA SER A 380 -11.58 -36.80 -10.53
C SER A 380 -11.05 -36.64 -11.97
N GLY A 381 -10.30 -37.64 -12.45
CA GLY A 381 -10.70 -38.47 -13.59
C GLY A 381 -11.05 -37.83 -14.95
N VAL A 382 -10.49 -36.68 -15.33
CA VAL A 382 -10.73 -36.11 -16.66
C VAL A 382 -9.39 -35.71 -17.32
N ASP A 383 -9.11 -36.41 -18.41
CA ASP A 383 -8.18 -36.12 -19.53
C ASP A 383 -6.67 -36.36 -19.37
N ALA A 384 -6.29 -37.62 -19.59
CA ALA A 384 -4.93 -38.11 -19.79
C ALA A 384 -4.32 -37.80 -21.19
N GLU A 385 -4.77 -36.74 -21.88
CA GLU A 385 -4.38 -36.46 -23.28
C GLU A 385 -3.30 -35.36 -23.45
N TRP A 386 -2.84 -34.74 -22.36
CA TRP A 386 -1.78 -33.72 -22.39
C TRP A 386 -0.36 -34.26 -22.16
N SER A 387 -0.18 -35.58 -22.09
CA SER A 387 1.07 -36.19 -21.62
C SER A 387 2.19 -36.29 -22.65
N ASP A 388 1.90 -36.20 -23.95
CA ASP A 388 2.93 -36.36 -25.00
C ASP A 388 3.46 -35.03 -25.58
N ALA A 389 2.76 -33.90 -25.36
CA ALA A 389 3.21 -32.59 -25.85
C ALA A 389 4.21 -31.86 -24.91
N LEU A 390 4.49 -32.42 -23.72
CA LEU A 390 5.40 -31.86 -22.71
C LEU A 390 6.78 -32.53 -22.67
N ALA A 391 7.02 -33.57 -23.47
CA ALA A 391 8.27 -34.34 -23.44
C ALA A 391 9.44 -33.67 -24.19
N GLU A 392 9.19 -32.68 -25.05
CA GLU A 392 10.26 -32.01 -25.83
C GLU A 392 10.79 -30.69 -25.22
N ASP A 393 10.17 -30.17 -24.15
CA ASP A 393 10.60 -28.91 -23.51
C ASP A 393 11.59 -29.13 -22.33
N HIS A 394 12.27 -30.28 -22.31
CA HIS A 394 13.27 -30.65 -21.31
C HIS A 394 14.63 -29.96 -21.48
N GLN A 395 14.83 -29.11 -22.49
CA GLN A 395 16.16 -28.57 -22.84
C GLN A 395 16.49 -27.17 -22.31
N THR A 396 15.64 -26.54 -21.53
CA THR A 396 16.09 -25.44 -20.68
C THR A 396 15.38 -25.45 -19.34
N GLU A 397 15.85 -26.31 -18.42
CA GLU A 397 15.91 -25.95 -17.00
C GLU A 397 16.80 -24.71 -16.84
N ARG A 398 16.37 -23.56 -17.40
CA ARG A 398 16.87 -22.26 -17.01
C ARG A 398 16.47 -22.14 -15.56
N ARG A 399 17.38 -22.52 -14.67
CA ARG A 399 17.33 -22.17 -13.25
C ARG A 399 16.92 -20.71 -13.21
N HIS A 400 15.72 -20.44 -12.71
CA HIS A 400 15.20 -19.09 -12.63
C HIS A 400 16.08 -18.33 -11.63
N GLU A 401 17.10 -17.66 -12.16
CA GLU A 401 17.90 -16.71 -11.41
C GLU A 401 17.01 -15.56 -10.97
N LEU A 402 17.23 -15.10 -9.74
CA LEU A 402 16.53 -13.94 -9.21
C LEU A 402 17.02 -12.68 -9.95
N GLY A 403 16.10 -11.78 -10.32
CA GLY A 403 16.47 -10.50 -10.94
C GLY A 403 17.28 -9.63 -9.97
N SER A 404 18.16 -8.76 -10.48
CA SER A 404 19.04 -7.90 -9.67
C SER A 404 18.29 -7.09 -8.60
N ASP A 405 17.12 -6.56 -8.94
CA ASP A 405 16.33 -5.70 -8.05
C ASP A 405 15.74 -6.51 -6.87
N ALA A 406 15.43 -7.78 -7.14
CA ALA A 406 14.92 -8.71 -6.14
C ALA A 406 16.05 -9.25 -5.25
N GLU A 407 17.25 -9.45 -5.81
CA GLU A 407 18.46 -9.73 -5.05
C GLU A 407 18.81 -8.56 -4.10
N GLU A 408 18.74 -7.32 -4.57
CA GLU A 408 18.93 -6.13 -3.73
C GLU A 408 17.86 -6.05 -2.63
N SER A 409 16.59 -6.29 -2.99
CA SER A 409 15.49 -6.30 -2.02
C SER A 409 15.64 -7.40 -0.98
N ALA A 410 16.23 -8.55 -1.33
CA ALA A 410 16.56 -9.62 -0.38
C ALA A 410 17.61 -9.16 0.64
N LEU A 411 18.66 -8.48 0.20
CA LEU A 411 19.70 -7.93 1.09
C LEU A 411 19.13 -6.86 2.03
N LEU A 412 18.34 -5.93 1.50
CA LEU A 412 17.70 -4.87 2.29
C LEU A 412 16.71 -5.44 3.31
N ALA A 413 15.94 -6.47 2.93
CA ALA A 413 15.02 -7.15 3.82
C ALA A 413 15.77 -7.85 4.96
N LEU A 414 16.83 -8.61 4.66
CA LEU A 414 17.64 -9.27 5.69
C LEU A 414 18.37 -8.27 6.60
N GLY A 415 18.88 -7.16 6.05
CA GLY A 415 19.43 -6.07 6.85
C GLY A 415 18.39 -5.47 7.81
N SER A 416 17.15 -5.28 7.33
CA SER A 416 16.04 -4.80 8.16
C SER A 416 15.64 -5.80 9.25
N VAL A 417 15.68 -7.10 8.96
CA VAL A 417 15.47 -8.18 9.94
C VAL A 417 16.57 -8.17 11.00
N LEU A 418 17.84 -8.09 10.60
CA LEU A 418 18.96 -8.02 11.53
C LEU A 418 18.83 -6.83 12.47
N TRP A 419 18.56 -5.65 11.92
CA TRP A 419 18.35 -4.44 12.70
C TRP A 419 17.19 -4.59 13.69
N ALA A 420 16.06 -5.12 13.24
CA ALA A 420 14.88 -5.31 14.08
C ALA A 420 15.11 -6.34 15.20
N VAL A 421 15.89 -7.39 14.95
CA VAL A 421 16.22 -8.41 15.97
C VAL A 421 17.22 -7.85 17.00
N GLN A 422 18.18 -7.04 16.56
CA GLN A 422 19.15 -6.37 17.44
C GLN A 422 18.50 -5.33 18.36
N GLU A 423 17.52 -4.57 17.85
CA GLU A 423 16.85 -3.50 18.61
C GLU A 423 16.03 -4.03 19.79
N ASP A 424 15.33 -5.16 19.62
CA ASP A 424 14.44 -5.69 20.66
C ASP A 424 15.17 -6.41 21.79
N GLY A 425 16.34 -6.99 21.52
CA GLY A 425 17.10 -7.80 22.48
C GLY A 425 16.42 -9.10 22.96
N CYS A 426 15.11 -9.27 22.74
CA CYS A 426 14.33 -10.45 23.07
C CYS A 426 13.37 -10.78 21.92
N VAL A 427 13.46 -11.99 21.40
CA VAL A 427 12.60 -12.51 20.34
C VAL A 427 11.79 -13.67 20.91
N ASP A 428 10.46 -13.59 20.84
CA ASP A 428 9.57 -14.67 21.27
C ASP A 428 9.79 -15.93 20.45
N ASP A 429 9.42 -17.10 21.01
CA ASP A 429 9.70 -18.39 20.36
C ASP A 429 8.97 -18.56 19.02
N GLY A 430 7.80 -17.94 18.85
CA GLY A 430 7.04 -17.97 17.61
C GLY A 430 7.75 -17.19 16.50
N LEU A 431 8.15 -15.95 16.79
CA LEU A 431 8.93 -15.12 15.89
C LEU A 431 10.28 -15.79 15.59
N ARG A 432 10.98 -16.33 16.61
CA ARG A 432 12.25 -17.06 16.44
C ARG A 432 12.09 -18.23 15.48
N SER A 433 11.09 -19.10 15.68
CA SER A 433 10.82 -20.24 14.80
C SER A 433 10.55 -19.79 13.36
N SER A 434 9.76 -18.72 13.18
CA SER A 434 9.45 -18.19 11.86
C SER A 434 10.67 -17.59 11.16
N LEU A 435 11.53 -16.89 11.91
CA LEU A 435 12.79 -16.31 11.42
C LEU A 435 13.76 -17.40 11.03
N MET A 436 13.92 -18.45 11.83
CA MET A 436 14.76 -19.59 11.46
C MET A 436 14.32 -20.18 10.12
N ALA A 437 13.01 -20.42 9.94
CA ALA A 437 12.48 -20.91 8.67
C ALA A 437 12.72 -19.95 7.50
N LEU A 438 12.55 -18.64 7.71
CA LEU A 438 12.86 -17.61 6.71
C LEU A 438 14.35 -17.63 6.33
N LEU A 439 15.26 -17.63 7.32
CA LEU A 439 16.70 -17.59 7.12
C LEU A 439 17.21 -18.79 6.34
N HIS A 440 16.73 -19.99 6.66
CA HIS A 440 16.99 -21.19 5.87
C HIS A 440 16.49 -21.05 4.43
N THR A 441 15.29 -20.50 4.25
CA THR A 441 14.70 -20.28 2.93
C THR A 441 15.58 -19.32 2.13
N MET A 442 15.90 -18.16 2.69
CA MET A 442 16.73 -17.14 2.05
C MET A 442 18.10 -17.71 1.70
N ALA A 443 18.77 -18.41 2.61
CA ALA A 443 20.06 -19.05 2.34
C ALA A 443 20.04 -20.09 1.20
N SER A 444 18.87 -20.68 0.90
CA SER A 444 18.69 -21.70 -0.14
C SER A 444 18.31 -21.14 -1.52
N VAL A 445 17.96 -19.86 -1.62
CA VAL A 445 17.60 -19.24 -2.90
C VAL A 445 18.84 -19.15 -3.81
N PRO A 446 18.73 -19.49 -5.11
CA PRO A 446 19.85 -19.44 -6.05
C PRO A 446 20.15 -17.99 -6.46
N TYR A 447 20.94 -17.29 -5.66
CA TYR A 447 21.48 -15.96 -5.99
C TYR A 447 22.71 -16.05 -6.89
N ARG A 448 23.02 -14.94 -7.55
CA ARG A 448 24.35 -14.71 -8.13
C ARG A 448 25.41 -14.74 -7.03
N VAL A 449 26.60 -15.23 -7.37
CA VAL A 449 27.72 -15.41 -6.42
C VAL A 449 27.96 -14.16 -5.57
N ARG A 450 27.91 -12.96 -6.18
CA ARG A 450 28.11 -11.67 -5.50
C ARG A 450 27.08 -11.37 -4.41
N VAL A 451 25.85 -11.83 -4.57
CA VAL A 451 24.77 -11.61 -3.59
C VAL A 451 24.66 -12.79 -2.62
N ALA A 452 24.95 -14.01 -3.09
CA ALA A 452 24.87 -15.23 -2.30
C ALA A 452 25.67 -15.13 -1.00
N TRP A 453 26.96 -14.74 -1.07
CA TRP A 453 27.79 -14.64 0.13
C TRP A 453 27.30 -13.54 1.08
N ARG A 454 26.82 -12.41 0.54
CA ARG A 454 26.26 -11.30 1.33
C ARG A 454 25.03 -11.73 2.11
N VAL A 455 24.11 -12.44 1.44
CA VAL A 455 22.94 -13.06 2.07
C VAL A 455 23.38 -14.03 3.16
N GLN A 456 24.36 -14.90 2.88
CA GLN A 456 24.87 -15.86 3.87
C GLN A 456 25.47 -15.18 5.10
N VAL A 457 26.24 -14.09 4.93
CA VAL A 457 26.80 -13.32 6.06
C VAL A 457 25.67 -12.71 6.89
N LEU A 458 24.70 -12.05 6.26
CA LEU A 458 23.56 -11.47 6.97
C LEU A 458 22.76 -12.55 7.72
N VAL A 459 22.54 -13.71 7.11
CA VAL A 459 21.90 -14.86 7.76
C VAL A 459 22.71 -15.31 8.98
N CYS A 460 24.04 -15.45 8.86
CA CYS A 460 24.90 -15.80 9.98
C CYS A 460 24.80 -14.79 11.13
N CYS A 461 24.84 -13.50 10.82
CA CYS A 461 24.67 -12.43 11.82
C CYS A 461 23.34 -12.55 12.55
N ILE A 462 22.23 -12.76 11.82
CA ILE A 462 20.91 -12.90 12.45
C ILE A 462 20.86 -14.15 13.33
N LEU A 463 21.39 -15.29 12.86
CA LEU A 463 21.45 -16.53 13.63
C LEU A 463 22.25 -16.37 14.93
N LEU A 464 23.37 -15.66 14.90
CA LEU A 464 24.19 -15.38 16.08
C LEU A 464 23.47 -14.48 17.09
N VAL A 465 22.69 -13.50 16.62
CA VAL A 465 21.87 -12.68 17.53
C VAL A 465 20.73 -13.50 18.12
N LEU A 466 20.09 -14.37 17.33
CA LEU A 466 19.01 -15.24 17.81
C LEU A 466 19.50 -16.37 18.73
N SER A 467 20.74 -16.83 18.56
CA SER A 467 21.35 -17.93 19.32
C SER A 467 22.80 -17.59 19.70
N PRO A 468 23.02 -16.71 20.69
CA PRO A 468 24.37 -16.31 21.10
C PRO A 468 25.25 -17.48 21.60
N ALA A 469 24.62 -18.52 22.13
CA ALA A 469 25.30 -19.75 22.57
C ALA A 469 25.90 -20.57 21.41
N ALA A 470 25.43 -20.33 20.18
CA ALA A 470 25.99 -20.92 18.96
C ALA A 470 27.23 -20.15 18.45
N ALA A 471 27.77 -19.20 19.23
CA ALA A 471 29.01 -18.53 18.89
C ALA A 471 30.17 -19.54 18.83
N LEU A 472 30.65 -19.80 17.62
CA LEU A 472 31.79 -20.66 17.32
C LEU A 472 33.06 -19.83 17.13
N ASP A 473 34.16 -20.48 16.75
CA ASP A 473 35.51 -19.91 16.57
C ASP A 473 35.51 -18.44 16.10
N GLY A 474 35.97 -17.54 16.97
CA GLY A 474 36.02 -16.10 16.69
C GLY A 474 36.90 -15.72 15.50
N SER A 475 37.74 -16.64 15.01
CA SER A 475 38.56 -16.45 13.81
C SER A 475 37.72 -16.31 12.54
N LEU A 476 36.63 -17.09 12.38
CA LEU A 476 35.73 -16.98 11.23
C LEU A 476 34.93 -15.68 11.25
N LEU A 477 34.52 -15.22 12.44
CA LEU A 477 33.80 -13.96 12.61
C LEU A 477 34.65 -12.75 12.25
N SER A 478 35.94 -12.78 12.59
CA SER A 478 36.88 -11.70 12.26
C SER A 478 37.14 -11.53 10.75
N GLN A 479 36.79 -12.53 9.93
CA GLN A 479 36.95 -12.51 8.48
C GLN A 479 35.73 -11.97 7.74
N LEU A 480 34.59 -11.81 8.43
CA LEU A 480 33.37 -11.33 7.80
C LEU A 480 33.28 -9.80 7.82
N PRO A 481 32.82 -9.18 6.72
CA PRO A 481 32.61 -7.74 6.70
C PRO A 481 31.47 -7.34 7.65
N ASP A 482 31.52 -6.09 8.10
CA ASP A 482 30.46 -5.50 8.90
C ASP A 482 29.11 -5.55 8.14
N PRO A 483 28.02 -6.02 8.77
CA PRO A 483 26.73 -6.16 8.09
C PRO A 483 26.18 -4.84 7.55
N ALA A 484 26.48 -3.69 8.17
CA ALA A 484 26.03 -2.40 7.65
C ALA A 484 26.79 -2.04 6.36
N ALA A 485 28.09 -2.35 6.28
CA ALA A 485 28.86 -2.21 5.05
C ALA A 485 28.31 -3.07 3.90
N ILE A 486 27.89 -4.31 4.19
CA ILE A 486 27.31 -5.23 3.19
C ILE A 486 26.04 -4.67 2.56
N VAL A 487 25.16 -4.07 3.38
CA VAL A 487 23.89 -3.49 2.93
C VAL A 487 24.11 -2.17 2.19
N ALA A 488 25.09 -1.37 2.62
CA ALA A 488 25.42 -0.07 2.02
C ALA A 488 26.11 -0.19 0.65
N GLU A 489 26.87 -1.27 0.44
CA GLU A 489 27.64 -1.49 -0.78
C GLU A 489 26.74 -1.86 -1.98
N ARG A 490 26.20 -0.83 -2.65
CA ARG A 490 25.44 -1.00 -3.90
C ARG A 490 26.29 -1.70 -4.97
N ALA A 491 25.64 -2.56 -5.75
CA ALA A 491 26.27 -3.44 -6.74
C ALA A 491 27.13 -2.74 -7.82
N GLN A 492 27.04 -1.42 -7.96
CA GLN A 492 27.73 -0.64 -9.00
C GLN A 492 29.15 -0.18 -8.64
N ALA A 493 29.59 -0.26 -7.38
CA ALA A 493 30.91 0.25 -6.97
C ALA A 493 32.06 -0.78 -7.04
N LEU A 494 31.76 -2.06 -7.26
CA LEU A 494 32.74 -3.15 -7.25
C LEU A 494 33.38 -3.35 -8.63
N SER A 495 34.25 -2.40 -8.99
CA SER A 495 35.13 -2.47 -10.17
C SER A 495 36.29 -3.43 -9.93
N ASP A 496 36.34 -4.52 -10.73
CA ASP A 496 37.42 -5.45 -11.12
C ASP A 496 38.52 -5.92 -10.13
N ARG A 497 38.62 -5.42 -8.89
CA ARG A 497 39.74 -5.71 -7.98
C ARG A 497 39.49 -6.75 -6.88
N GLN A 498 38.28 -7.28 -6.71
CA GLN A 498 37.92 -8.08 -5.51
C GLN A 498 37.43 -9.52 -5.75
N ALA A 499 37.58 -10.07 -6.95
CA ALA A 499 37.14 -11.46 -7.19
C ALA A 499 37.84 -12.51 -6.29
N GLY A 500 39.06 -12.22 -5.80
CA GLY A 500 39.76 -13.07 -4.83
C GLY A 500 39.14 -12.99 -3.43
N GLU A 501 38.95 -11.77 -2.91
CA GLU A 501 38.34 -11.51 -1.60
C GLU A 501 36.89 -12.03 -1.55
N GLU A 502 36.11 -11.84 -2.61
CA GLU A 502 34.73 -12.37 -2.69
C GLU A 502 34.68 -13.90 -2.57
N ARG A 503 35.66 -14.61 -3.14
CA ARG A 503 35.74 -16.08 -3.04
C ARG A 503 36.11 -16.52 -1.63
N GLU A 504 37.05 -15.83 -0.99
CA GLU A 504 37.44 -16.10 0.39
C GLU A 504 36.29 -15.83 1.36
N GLN A 505 35.61 -14.68 1.21
CA GLN A 505 34.43 -14.31 1.99
C GLN A 505 33.27 -15.28 1.75
N SER A 506 33.03 -15.69 0.51
CA SER A 506 32.01 -16.70 0.19
C SER A 506 32.30 -18.05 0.85
N SER A 507 33.55 -18.50 0.83
CA SER A 507 33.97 -19.74 1.49
C SER A 507 33.83 -19.64 3.01
N ALA A 508 34.24 -18.52 3.62
CA ALA A 508 34.10 -18.28 5.05
C ALA A 508 32.63 -18.21 5.48
N ALA A 509 31.80 -17.46 4.74
CA ALA A 509 30.37 -17.32 5.01
C ALA A 509 29.63 -18.67 4.91
N ALA A 510 29.91 -19.47 3.87
CA ALA A 510 29.32 -20.79 3.71
C ALA A 510 29.73 -21.76 4.82
N LYS A 511 31.01 -21.75 5.23
CA LYS A 511 31.50 -22.56 6.36
C LYS A 511 30.82 -22.18 7.67
N LEU A 512 30.79 -20.88 7.98
CA LEU A 512 30.15 -20.38 9.20
C LEU A 512 28.66 -20.73 9.21
N LEU A 513 27.96 -20.50 8.09
CA LEU A 513 26.55 -20.85 7.97
C LEU A 513 26.33 -22.35 8.23
N GLY A 514 27.11 -23.22 7.61
CA GLY A 514 27.02 -24.66 7.83
C GLY A 514 27.19 -25.04 9.30
N GLN A 515 28.13 -24.41 10.02
CA GLN A 515 28.32 -24.66 11.43
C GLN A 515 27.17 -24.12 12.30
N LEU A 516 26.67 -22.91 12.00
CA LEU A 516 25.54 -22.31 12.72
C LEU A 516 24.24 -23.09 12.52
N LEU A 517 23.97 -23.56 11.30
CA LEU A 517 22.79 -24.38 11.04
C LEU A 517 22.81 -25.70 11.82
N VAL A 518 24.00 -26.29 12.01
CA VAL A 518 24.17 -27.49 12.83
C VAL A 518 24.01 -27.19 14.33
N ALA A 519 24.51 -26.04 14.80
CA ALA A 519 24.41 -25.63 16.20
C ALA A 519 22.97 -25.22 16.60
N CYS A 520 22.23 -24.62 15.67
CA CYS A 520 20.85 -24.18 15.88
C CYS A 520 19.80 -25.28 15.65
N ASP A 521 20.19 -26.52 15.32
CA ASP A 521 19.25 -27.63 15.12
C ASP A 521 18.60 -28.03 16.46
N PRO A 522 17.27 -27.82 16.63
CA PRO A 522 16.59 -28.12 17.89
C PRO A 522 16.67 -29.60 18.26
N ASN A 523 16.85 -30.51 17.28
CA ASN A 523 16.96 -31.94 17.55
C ASN A 523 18.25 -32.32 18.27
N ARG A 524 19.29 -31.48 18.20
CA ARG A 524 20.57 -31.70 18.90
C ARG A 524 20.61 -31.09 20.30
N LEU A 525 19.73 -30.13 20.57
CA LEU A 525 19.65 -29.40 21.84
C LEU A 525 18.73 -30.09 22.86
N SER A 526 18.12 -31.22 22.53
CA SER A 526 17.49 -32.08 23.54
C SER A 526 18.61 -32.89 24.20
N PRO A 527 19.13 -32.50 25.39
CA PRO A 527 19.97 -33.41 26.15
C PRO A 527 19.15 -34.67 26.36
N ALA A 528 19.70 -35.83 26.02
CA ALA A 528 19.10 -37.10 26.37
C ALA A 528 18.79 -37.06 27.88
N THR A 529 17.52 -36.85 28.21
CA THR A 529 17.03 -36.92 29.58
C THR A 529 17.00 -38.40 29.95
N SER A 530 18.17 -38.89 30.36
CA SER A 530 18.34 -40.12 31.12
C SER A 530 18.30 -39.82 32.61
#